data_AF-A0A654TRA4-F1
#
_entry.id   AF-A0A654TRA4-F1
#
_cell.length_a   1.000
_cell.length_b   1.000
_cell.length_c   1.000
_cell.angle_alpha   90.00
_cell.angle_beta   90.00
_cell.angle_gamma   90.00
#
_symmetry.space_group_name_H-M   'P 1'
#
loop_
_entity.id
_entity.type
_entity.pdbx_description
1 polymer ?
#
loop_
_entity_poly.entity_id
_entity_poly.type
_entity_poly.pdbx_seq_one_letter_code
_entity_poly.pdbx_strand_id
1 'polypeptide(L)'
;MLLARAVLSPARIVLLDEPVEHLDAANADLLRDLLAPNSGIMSAMRTVVVATHHLPNDIQCAELSIATDQRCRRRGTNSSDNNTNASAKT
;
A
#
# COMPACT_ATOMS: atom_id res chain seq x y z
N MET A 1 0.48 -11.46 -17.72
CA MET A 1 0.85 -10.03 -17.55
C MET A 1 -0.39 -9.13 -17.60
N LEU A 2 -1.09 -8.98 -16.47
CA LEU A 2 -2.30 -8.15 -16.35
C LEU A 2 -1.99 -6.73 -15.83
N LEU A 3 -0.88 -6.53 -15.12
CA LEU A 3 -0.50 -5.24 -14.56
C LEU A 3 -0.30 -4.16 -15.64
N ALA A 4 0.42 -4.47 -16.72
CA ALA A 4 0.59 -3.54 -17.85
C ALA A 4 -0.76 -3.12 -18.47
N ARG A 5 -1.73 -4.04 -18.54
CA ARG A 5 -3.08 -3.73 -19.01
C ARG A 5 -3.83 -2.82 -18.04
N ALA A 6 -3.65 -3.01 -16.73
CA ALA A 6 -4.24 -2.15 -15.71
C ALA A 6 -3.66 -0.72 -15.77
N VAL A 7 -2.34 -0.59 -15.97
CA VAL A 7 -1.66 0.71 -16.16
C VAL A 7 -2.21 1.44 -17.38
N LEU A 8 -2.30 0.75 -18.53
CA LEU A 8 -2.77 1.34 -19.79
C LEU A 8 -4.30 1.54 -19.84
N SER A 9 -5.05 0.93 -18.92
CA SER A 9 -6.51 1.08 -18.88
C SER A 9 -6.89 2.54 -18.60
N PRO A 10 -7.96 3.09 -19.19
CA PRO A 10 -8.49 4.41 -18.86
C PRO A 10 -9.35 4.42 -17.58
N ALA A 11 -9.49 3.29 -16.87
CA ALA A 11 -10.36 3.17 -15.71
C ALA A 11 -9.95 4.14 -14.58
N ARG A 12 -10.95 4.83 -13.99
CA ARG A 12 -10.76 5.72 -12.83
C ARG A 12 -10.53 4.97 -11.52
N ILE A 13 -11.06 3.75 -11.44
CA ILE A 13 -10.90 2.85 -10.29
C ILE A 13 -10.26 1.57 -10.81
N VAL A 14 -9.16 1.17 -10.17
CA VAL A 14 -8.40 -0.04 -10.52
C VAL A 14 -8.32 -0.93 -9.29
N LEU A 15 -8.77 -2.17 -9.43
CA LEU A 15 -8.69 -3.22 -8.40
C LEU A 15 -7.61 -4.20 -8.84
N LEU A 16 -6.64 -4.44 -7.96
CA LEU A 16 -5.55 -5.36 -8.21
C LEU A 16 -5.53 -6.42 -7.11
N ASP A 17 -5.72 -7.67 -7.52
CA ASP A 17 -5.62 -8.82 -6.64
C ASP A 17 -4.22 -9.42 -6.79
N GLU A 18 -3.45 -9.38 -5.71
CA GLU A 18 -2.09 -9.89 -5.63
C GLU A 18 -1.17 -9.44 -6.80
N PRO A 19 -1.00 -8.11 -7.03
CA PRO A 19 -0.32 -7.59 -8.23
C PRO A 19 1.15 -7.98 -8.38
N VAL A 20 1.77 -8.43 -7.29
CA VAL A 20 3.19 -8.82 -7.20
C VAL A 20 3.37 -10.32 -7.11
N GLU A 21 2.30 -11.09 -7.03
CA GLU A 21 2.38 -12.54 -7.09
C GLU A 21 2.93 -12.95 -8.46
N HIS A 22 3.94 -13.84 -8.47
CA HIS A 22 4.67 -14.26 -9.68
C HIS A 22 5.63 -13.23 -10.29
N LEU A 23 5.83 -12.05 -9.70
CA LEU A 23 7.02 -11.23 -9.96
C LEU A 23 8.14 -11.62 -8.97
N ASP A 24 9.39 -11.54 -9.43
CA ASP A 24 10.56 -11.93 -8.63
C ASP A 24 10.84 -10.93 -7.48
N ALA A 25 11.96 -11.07 -6.78
CA ALA A 25 12.28 -10.40 -5.50
C ALA A 25 12.13 -8.85 -5.45
N ALA A 26 11.81 -8.16 -6.55
CA ALA A 26 11.49 -6.72 -6.60
C ALA A 26 10.05 -6.33 -6.17
N ASN A 27 9.29 -7.24 -5.55
CA ASN A 27 7.87 -7.06 -5.24
C ASN A 27 7.52 -5.87 -4.34
N ALA A 28 8.34 -5.59 -3.32
CA ALA A 28 8.06 -4.50 -2.38
C ALA A 28 8.20 -3.12 -3.04
N ASP A 29 9.22 -2.93 -3.87
CA ASP A 29 9.47 -1.66 -4.56
C ASP A 29 8.39 -1.37 -5.61
N LEU A 30 7.97 -2.39 -6.36
CA LEU A 30 6.88 -2.22 -7.32
C LEU A 30 5.56 -1.85 -6.63
N LEU A 31 5.25 -2.46 -5.48
CA LEU A 31 4.03 -2.12 -4.74
C LEU A 31 4.10 -0.70 -4.15
N ARG A 32 5.28 -0.26 -3.69
CA ARG A 32 5.52 1.13 -3.29
C ARG A 32 5.24 2.06 -4.45
N ASP A 33 5.83 1.81 -5.61
CA ASP A 33 5.63 2.66 -6.78
C ASP A 33 4.17 2.67 -7.23
N LEU A 34 3.49 1.53 -7.21
CA LEU A 34 2.09 1.43 -7.62
C LEU A 34 1.13 2.26 -6.75
N LEU A 35 1.44 2.40 -5.46
CA LEU A 35 0.64 3.14 -4.48
C LEU A 35 1.16 4.56 -4.22
N ALA A 36 2.39 4.86 -4.61
CA ALA A 36 3.00 6.17 -4.45
C ALA A 36 2.44 7.17 -5.49
N PRO A 37 1.84 8.29 -5.07
CA PRO A 37 1.26 9.27 -6.00
C PRO A 37 2.26 9.90 -6.98
N ASN A 38 3.56 9.82 -6.67
CA ASN A 38 4.66 10.45 -7.41
C ASN A 38 5.49 9.48 -8.28
N SER A 39 5.21 8.18 -8.28
CA SER A 39 5.99 7.21 -9.06
C SER A 39 5.77 7.30 -10.57
N GLY A 40 4.64 7.86 -10.99
CA GLY A 40 4.23 7.94 -12.39
C GLY A 40 3.69 6.63 -12.99
N ILE A 41 3.69 5.51 -12.24
CA ILE A 41 3.10 4.23 -12.71
C ILE A 41 1.58 4.34 -12.80
N MET A 42 0.95 4.90 -11.76
CA MET A 42 -0.48 5.18 -11.73
C MET A 42 -0.70 6.68 -11.61
N SER A 43 -1.67 7.19 -12.37
CA SER A 43 -2.04 8.60 -12.27
C SER A 43 -2.64 8.90 -10.90
N ALA A 44 -2.20 9.99 -10.25
CA ALA A 44 -2.72 10.44 -8.97
C ALA A 44 -4.23 10.78 -8.97
N MET A 45 -4.85 10.93 -10.15
CA MET A 45 -6.31 11.10 -10.29
C MET A 45 -7.10 9.80 -10.21
N ARG A 46 -6.44 8.64 -10.06
CA ARG A 46 -7.08 7.33 -10.01
C ARG A 46 -7.16 6.79 -8.60
N THR A 47 -8.22 6.05 -8.32
CA THR A 47 -8.33 5.26 -7.10
C THR A 47 -7.81 3.86 -7.37
N VAL A 48 -6.71 3.49 -6.70
CA VAL A 48 -6.12 2.16 -6.79
C VAL A 48 -6.41 1.41 -5.49
N VAL A 49 -7.01 0.24 -5.60
CA VAL A 49 -7.26 -0.66 -4.47
C VAL A 49 -6.44 -1.93 -4.72
N VAL A 50 -5.55 -2.24 -3.79
CA VAL A 50 -4.73 -3.44 -3.83
C VAL A 50 -5.17 -4.39 -2.74
N ALA A 51 -5.47 -5.63 -3.10
CA ALA A 51 -5.56 -6.75 -2.17
C ALA A 51 -4.21 -7.47 -2.19
N THR A 52 -3.56 -7.55 -1.03
CA THR A 52 -2.31 -8.30 -0.91
C THR A 52 -2.12 -8.86 0.50
N HIS A 53 -1.49 -10.02 0.59
CA HIS A 53 -0.99 -10.61 1.84
C HIS A 53 0.38 -10.04 2.29
N HIS A 54 1.10 -9.35 1.41
CA HIS A 54 2.43 -8.80 1.69
C HIS A 54 2.45 -7.29 1.46
N LEU A 55 2.16 -6.53 2.52
CA LEU A 55 2.28 -5.08 2.52
C LEU A 55 3.63 -4.64 3.13
N PRO A 56 4.46 -3.90 2.39
CA PRO A 56 5.66 -3.25 2.93
C PRO A 56 5.32 -2.24 4.04
N ASN A 57 6.16 -2.19 5.07
CA ASN A 57 5.91 -1.40 6.29
C ASN A 57 6.01 0.13 6.08
N ASP A 58 6.52 0.58 4.93
CA ASP A 58 6.92 1.95 4.66
C ASP A 58 6.04 2.66 3.61
N ILE A 59 4.86 2.11 3.31
CA ILE A 59 3.94 2.72 2.35
C ILE A 59 3.03 3.73 3.04
N GLN A 60 2.96 4.94 2.48
CA GLN A 60 2.07 5.99 2.94
C GLN A 60 0.71 5.89 2.21
N CYS A 61 -0.13 4.93 2.60
CA CYS A 61 -1.48 4.79 2.06
C CYS A 61 -2.49 4.43 3.15
N ALA A 62 -3.78 4.49 2.81
CA ALA A 62 -4.82 3.96 3.67
C ALA A 62 -4.73 2.42 3.68
N GLU A 63 -4.49 1.84 4.85
CA GLU A 63 -4.36 0.38 5.01
C GLU A 63 -5.61 -0.20 5.69
N LEU A 64 -6.10 -1.31 5.12
CA LEU A 64 -7.14 -2.12 5.70
C LEU A 64 -6.65 -3.54 5.95
N SER A 65 -6.34 -3.87 7.21
CA SER A 65 -5.98 -5.23 7.58
C SER A 65 -7.24 -6.04 7.88
N ILE A 66 -7.46 -7.10 7.12
CA ILE A 66 -8.54 -8.06 7.34
C ILE A 66 -7.98 -9.19 8.21
N ALA A 67 -8.34 -9.20 9.49
CA ALA A 67 -8.09 -10.35 10.36
C ALA A 67 -9.26 -11.35 10.29
N THR A 68 -8.99 -12.63 10.52
CA THR A 68 -10.01 -13.70 10.59
C THR A 68 -10.89 -13.59 11.84
N ASP A 69 -10.40 -12.92 12.88
CA ASP A 69 -11.16 -12.22 13.91
C ASP A 69 -11.80 -11.00 13.23
N GLN A 70 -13.14 -10.88 13.22
CA GLN A 70 -13.89 -9.82 12.52
C GLN A 70 -13.66 -8.38 13.05
N ARG A 71 -12.44 -7.99 13.42
CA ARG A 71 -12.04 -6.59 13.61
C ARG A 71 -11.18 -6.12 12.45
N CYS A 72 -11.88 -5.55 11.48
CA CYS A 72 -11.33 -4.66 10.48
C CYS A 72 -10.67 -3.44 11.16
N ARG A 73 -9.34 -3.44 11.29
CA ARG A 73 -8.57 -2.32 11.84
C ARG A 73 -8.18 -1.39 10.70
N ARG A 74 -8.71 -0.17 10.70
CA ARG A 74 -8.28 0.91 9.78
C ARG A 74 -7.06 1.60 10.35
N ARG A 75 -5.95 1.64 9.60
CA ARG A 75 -4.76 2.42 9.94
C ARG A 75 -4.81 3.73 9.17
N GLY A 76 -4.88 4.86 9.88
CA GLY A 76 -4.78 6.19 9.28
C GLY A 76 -3.35 6.50 8.83
N THR A 77 -3.19 7.47 7.92
CA THR A 77 -1.89 7.91 7.40
C THR A 77 -0.96 8.31 8.56
N ASN A 78 0.22 7.71 8.63
CA ASN A 78 1.18 7.87 9.74
C ASN A 78 1.51 9.35 9.99
N SER A 79 0.95 9.94 11.05
CA SER A 79 1.48 11.15 11.68
C SER A 79 2.75 10.76 12.43
N SER A 80 3.86 11.40 12.10
CA SER A 80 5.13 11.19 12.80
C SER A 80 5.03 11.83 14.19
N ASP A 81 4.67 11.03 15.20
CA ASP A 81 4.77 11.41 16.61
C ASP A 81 6.11 10.91 17.16
N ASN A 82 7.17 11.60 16.76
CA ASN A 82 8.48 11.50 17.37
C ASN A 82 8.49 12.40 18.62
N ASN A 83 8.34 11.83 19.82
CA ASN A 83 8.75 12.52 21.04
C ASN A 83 9.23 11.60 22.18
N THR A 84 10.56 11.62 22.32
CA THR A 84 11.38 11.64 23.55
C THR A 84 11.19 10.62 24.66
N ASN A 85 12.26 9.84 24.82
CA ASN A 85 12.73 9.23 26.06
C ASN A 85 12.75 10.25 27.22
N ALA A 86 12.11 9.94 28.35
CA ALA A 86 12.41 10.57 29.63
C ALA A 86 12.42 9.51 30.75
N SER A 87 13.64 9.30 31.24
CA SER A 87 14.02 8.53 32.42
C SER A 87 13.34 9.02 33.71
N ALA A 88 12.81 8.10 34.51
CA ALA A 88 12.81 8.09 36.00
C ALA A 88 12.06 6.82 36.43
N LYS A 89 12.68 5.72 36.87
CA LYS A 89 13.41 5.52 38.13
C LYS A 89 12.72 6.20 39.33
N THR A 90 11.90 5.44 40.05
CA THR A 90 12.07 5.13 41.48
C THR A 90 11.20 3.93 41.80
#